data_AF-A0A9X2EW48-F1
#
_entry.id   AF-A0A9X2EW48-F1
#
_cell.length_a   1.000
_cell.length_b   1.000
_cell.length_c   1.000
_cell.angle_alpha   90.00
_cell.angle_beta   90.00
_cell.angle_gamma   90.00
#
_symmetry.space_group_name_H-M   'P 1'
#
loop_
_entity.id
_entity.type
_entity.pdbx_description
1 polymer ?
#
loop_
_entity_poly.entity_id
_entity_poly.type
_entity_poly.pdbx_seq_one_letter_code
_entity_poly.pdbx_strand_id
1 'polypeptide(L)' 'MGTHTSQLTLKDRYQIEVLNGQNYSARAIAQQLSRSNKTISRELNRCSPYSAKSTHEATHTEISGEVDSCISAYLTP' A
#
# COMPACT_ATOMS: atom_id res chain seq x y z
N MET A 1 0.23 17.27 26.93
CA MET A 1 1.02 16.37 26.05
C MET A 1 0.42 16.39 24.66
N GLY A 2 0.84 17.32 23.80
CA GLY A 2 0.36 17.40 22.42
C GLY A 2 1.12 16.39 21.57
N THR A 3 0.44 15.36 21.06
CA THR A 3 1.04 14.47 20.08
C THR A 3 1.18 15.26 18.78
N HIS A 4 2.42 15.61 18.40
CA HIS A 4 2.70 16.15 17.08
C HIS A 4 2.26 15.08 16.08
N THR A 5 1.06 15.24 15.51
CA THR A 5 0.62 14.34 14.44
C THR A 5 1.50 14.67 13.26
N SER A 6 2.55 13.87 13.07
CA SER A 6 3.43 13.97 11.91
C SER A 6 2.62 13.50 10.70
N GLN A 7 1.68 14.33 10.26
CA GLN A 7 0.82 14.06 9.13
C GLN A 7 1.69 13.73 7.90
N LEU A 8 1.22 12.78 7.10
CA LEU A 8 1.85 12.47 5.82
C LEU A 8 1.68 13.68 4.91
N THR A 9 2.80 14.22 4.46
CA THR A 9 2.80 15.27 3.44
C THR A 9 2.37 14.66 2.10
N LEU A 10 1.97 15.51 1.15
CA LEU A 10 1.63 15.05 -0.20
C LEU A 10 2.81 14.32 -0.86
N LYS A 11 4.03 14.84 -0.66
CA LYS A 11 5.27 14.23 -1.15
C LYS A 11 5.47 12.82 -0.59
N ASP A 12 5.26 12.64 0.71
CA ASP A 12 5.43 11.32 1.34
C ASP A 12 4.45 10.31 0.74
N ARG A 13 3.20 10.72 0.46
CA ARG A 13 2.19 9.85 -0.16
C ARG A 13 2.60 9.40 -1.56
N TYR A 14 3.06 10.33 -2.40
CA TYR A 14 3.58 9.99 -3.72
C TYR A 14 4.75 9.01 -3.64
N GLN A 15 5.65 9.18 -2.68
CA GLN A 15 6.77 8.26 -2.49
C GLN A 15 6.29 6.87 -2.06
N ILE A 16 5.28 6.78 -1.19
CA ILE A 16 4.68 5.51 -0.79
C ILE A 16 4.04 4.81 -1.99
N GLU A 17 3.29 5.52 -2.83
CA GLU A 17 2.66 4.96 -4.03
C GLU A 17 3.69 4.41 -5.01
N VAL A 18 4.76 5.16 -5.28
CA VAL A 18 5.85 4.72 -6.16
C VAL A 18 6.55 3.48 -5.61
N LEU A 19 6.90 3.48 -4.32
CA LEU A 19 7.58 2.34 -3.68
C LEU A 19 6.67 1.11 -3.59
N ASN A 20 5.37 1.31 -3.37
CA ASN A 20 4.40 0.22 -3.39
C ASN A 20 4.27 -0.39 -4.80
N GLY A 21 4.25 0.43 -5.85
CA GLY A 21 4.29 -0.03 -7.24
C GLY A 21 5.56 -0.79 -7.61
N GLN A 22 6.65 -0.61 -6.87
CA GLN A 22 7.90 -1.35 -6.99
C GLN A 22 7.94 -2.62 -6.10
N ASN A 23 6.81 -3.02 -5.49
CA ASN A 23 6.68 -4.17 -4.60
C ASN A 23 7.51 -4.10 -3.31
N TYR A 24 7.85 -2.90 -2.82
CA TYR A 24 8.46 -2.78 -1.50
C TYR A 24 7.48 -3.12 -0.38
N SER A 25 7.96 -3.84 0.64
CA SER A 25 7.15 -4.10 1.83
C SER A 25 6.90 -2.81 2.64
N ALA A 26 5.77 -2.75 3.35
CA ALA A 26 5.44 -1.63 4.23
C ALA A 26 6.56 -1.30 5.24
N ARG A 27 7.25 -2.33 5.74
CA ARG A 27 8.39 -2.18 6.67
C ARG A 27 9.62 -1.56 6.00
N ALA A 28 9.87 -1.87 4.72
CA ALA A 28 10.97 -1.26 3.98
C ALA A 28 10.68 0.20 3.67
N ILE A 29 9.45 0.51 3.23
CA ILE A 29 8.98 1.87 2.98
C ILE A 29 9.04 2.72 4.26
N ALA A 30 8.64 2.16 5.40
CA ALA A 30 8.70 2.81 6.70
C ALA A 30 10.12 3.21 7.10
N GLN A 31 11.11 2.34 6.86
CA GLN A 31 12.51 2.64 7.11
C GLN A 31 13.02 3.74 6.18
N GLN A 32 12.66 3.68 4.89
CA GLN A 32 13.11 4.65 3.89
C GLN A 32 12.53 6.06 4.14
N LEU A 33 11.28 6.16 4.59
CA LEU A 33 10.60 7.43 4.84
C LEU A 33 10.71 7.89 6.32
N SER A 34 11.43 7.16 7.16
CA SER A 34 11.52 7.40 8.61
C SER A 34 10.15 7.55 9.27
N ARG A 35 9.18 6.73 8.83
CA ARG A 35 7.80 6.73 9.34
C ARG A 35 7.49 5.42 10.07
N SER A 36 6.47 5.45 10.91
CA SER A 36 6.01 4.23 11.57
C SER A 36 5.37 3.27 10.57
N ASN A 37 5.61 1.96 10.74
CA ASN A 37 4.97 0.93 9.92
C ASN A 37 3.44 1.08 9.92
N LYS A 38 2.85 1.37 11.09
CA LYS A 38 1.39 1.61 11.24
C LYS A 38 0.88 2.77 10.39
N THR A 39 1.69 3.79 10.15
CA THR A 39 1.34 4.92 9.29
C THR A 39 1.37 4.50 7.83
N ILE A 40 2.43 3.80 7.41
CA ILE A 40 2.56 3.31 6.04
C ILE A 40 1.44 2.31 5.71
N SER A 41 1.17 1.32 6.56
CA SER A 41 0.10 0.34 6.33
C SER A 41 -1.27 0.99 6.16
N ARG A 42 -1.57 2.06 6.91
CA ARG A 42 -2.82 2.81 6.75
C ARG A 42 -2.90 3.54 5.42
N GLU A 43 -1.80 4.12 4.97
CA GLU A 43 -1.76 4.78 3.67
C GLU A 43 -1.88 3.76 2.53
N LEU A 44 -1.19 2.62 2.62
CA LEU A 44 -1.32 1.53 1.64
C LEU A 44 -2.75 1.01 1.55
N ASN A 45 -3.43 0.83 2.69
CA ASN A 45 -4.84 0.45 2.70
C ASN A 45 -5.76 1.51 2.07
N ARG A 46 -5.37 2.79 2.13
CA ARG A 46 -6.11 3.89 1.50
C ARG A 46 -5.86 3.98 -0.01
N CYS A 47 -4.62 3.71 -0.44
CA CYS A 47 -4.21 3.68 -1.85
C CYS A 47 -4.67 2.41 -2.57
N SER A 48 -5.09 1.37 -1.84
CA SER A 48 -5.79 0.23 -2.43
C SER A 48 -7.02 0.75 -3.18
N PRO A 49 -7.26 0.32 -4.44
CA PRO A 49 -8.40 0.78 -5.21
C PRO A 49 -9.66 0.60 -4.37
N TYR A 50 -10.36 1.71 -4.12
CA TYR A 50 -11.60 1.72 -3.36
C TYR A 50 -12.61 0.85 -4.11
N SER A 51 -12.67 -0.43 -3.79
CA SER A 51 -13.69 -1.33 -4.30
C SER A 51 -14.99 -0.99 -3.59
N ALA A 52 -15.72 -0.01 -4.12
CA ALA A 52 -17.12 0.25 -3.76
C ALA A 52 -18.03 -0.99 -3.96
N LYS A 53 -17.48 -2.10 -4.45
CA LYS A 53 -18.12 -3.42 -4.57
C LYS A 53 -18.05 -4.28 -3.30
N SER A 54 -17.30 -3.93 -2.25
CA SER A 54 -17.04 -4.85 -1.12
C SER A 54 -17.58 -4.40 0.25
N THR A 55 -18.54 -3.48 0.32
CA THR A 55 -19.14 -3.05 1.60
C THR A 55 -20.36 -3.85 2.06
N HIS A 56 -20.71 -4.95 1.39
CA HIS A 56 -21.80 -5.83 1.85
C HIS A 56 -21.38 -7.27 2.16
N GLU A 57 -20.13 -7.67 1.93
CA GLU A 57 -19.74 -9.08 1.95
C GLU A 57 -18.38 -9.33 2.64
N ALA A 58 -18.12 -8.61 3.74
CA ALA A 58 -16.99 -8.92 4.62
C ALA A 58 -17.41 -9.88 5.74
N THR A 59 -17.76 -11.11 5.37
CA THR A 59 -17.71 -12.26 6.29
C THR A 59 -16.71 -13.26 5.73
N HIS A 60 -15.55 -13.38 6.39
CA HIS A 60 -14.45 -14.31 6.10
C HIS A 60 -13.80 -14.10 4.71
N THR A 61 -12.51 -13.78 4.60
CA THR A 61 -11.45 -14.80 4.66
C THR A 61 -10.09 -14.09 4.58
N GLU A 62 -9.20 -14.45 5.50
CA GLU A 62 -7.77 -14.14 5.45
C GLU A 62 -7.04 -14.95 4.36
N ILE A 63 -5.74 -14.70 4.23
CA ILE A 63 -4.72 -15.49 3.49
C ILE A 63 -4.41 -14.91 2.10
N SER A 64 -3.42 -14.00 2.00
CA SER A 64 -1.98 -14.27 1.82
C SER A 64 -1.63 -14.71 0.40
N GLY A 65 -0.87 -13.85 -0.29
CA GLY A 65 0.12 -14.24 -1.29
C GLY A 65 -0.36 -14.83 -2.61
N GLU A 66 -0.37 -14.01 -3.66
CA GLU A 66 0.09 -14.47 -4.98
C GLU A 66 0.54 -13.26 -5.82
N VAL A 67 1.85 -13.03 -5.80
CA VAL A 67 2.57 -12.48 -6.94
C VAL A 67 2.55 -13.59 -7.99
N ASP A 68 1.80 -13.42 -9.08
CA ASP A 68 2.21 -13.82 -10.43
C ASP A 68 1.14 -13.49 -11.49
N SER A 69 1.61 -13.19 -12.70
CA SER A 69 0.86 -13.15 -13.98
C SER A 69 0.42 -11.78 -14.55
N CYS A 70 1.36 -10.84 -14.75
CA CYS A 70 1.16 -9.75 -15.72
C CYS A 70 2.27 -9.57 -16.77
N ILE A 71 3.38 -10.32 -16.74
CA ILE A 71 4.49 -10.18 -17.71
C ILE A 71 4.45 -11.24 -18.83
N SER A 72 3.28 -11.52 -19.43
CA SER A 72 3.23 -12.43 -20.60
C SER A 72 2.32 -11.99 -21.75
N ALA A 73 1.82 -10.75 -21.76
CA ALA A 73 0.92 -10.28 -22.82
C ALA A 73 1.54 -9.28 -23.81
N TYR A 74 2.77 -8.80 -23.59
CA TYR A 74 3.35 -7.73 -24.42
C TYR A 74 4.49 -8.15 -25.35
N LEU A 75 4.82 -9.44 -25.45
CA LEU A 75 5.87 -9.90 -26.37
C LEU A 75 5.46 -11.19 -27.10
N THR A 76 4.78 -11.07 -28.23
CA THR A 76 5.06 -11.89 -29.42
C THR A 76 4.52 -11.18 -30.68
N PRO A 77 5.25 -11.25 -31.80
CA PRO A 77 5.09 -10.42 -33.00
C PRO A 77 3.89 -10.77 -33.89
#